data_AF-A0A927ILE8-F1
#
_entry.id   AF-A0A927ILE8-F1
#
_cell.length_a   1.000
_cell.length_b   1.000
_cell.length_c   1.000
_cell.angle_alpha   90.00
_cell.angle_beta   90.00
_cell.angle_gamma   90.00
#
_symmetry.space_group_name_H-M   'P 1'
#
loop_
_entity.id
_entity.type
_entity.pdbx_description
1 polymer ?
#
loop_
_entity_poly.entity_id
_entity_poly.type
_entity_poly.pdbx_seq_one_letter_code
_entity_poly.pdbx_strand_id
1 'polypeptide(L)'
;MSVNSSLSASRRSDQILQPQRAAADRIMLSMMVFLLAVCFGVAYFTSTWMLTLVVAVPALLVPWAIYKGAPGSLASRLSIACALMVFSALTIQQSQGMIESHFGIFTLLAFLLYYRDWRPIVAAAGLIAVHHVVFGYLQATDSVGITVLEGDVHVTTIILHAAYVVFEAAMLIFMATILRREAVESALVAELSGQISEGDFSPRGPAVSASELPLLYKVSQMQKSLQSTLQDIVGVMTAVAQGHLDRRVTVEARGDLGALKENINQSIQVQQSVFQDITHVMQGVAKGNFGLRVTAEAKGELDGLKQSINQSMAAQQIVFQDITHVMQGVADGNLQRRVSAQAMGDLELLKQNINQSLDALRGAMTTINQNARQVATASDEASNAIGQISDGARHQTDAISHVSSAVRQTVASVADVSQNTELASQKSRQSFALVRASMEKMDEMVKVVNNIATNSEKINKITDVIEKIANKTNLLSLNAAIEAARAGEHGKGFAVVAEEVGKLALNSAESSQEIATLVKQAVEEARSAVTAVMDVSQDMSGIERETQATDEMLQRIVAALDQQSAAVDQINGNLNNLDQIARSNSSASEEIAATVVELSKIADATRREVQRFSV
;
A
#
# COMPACT_ATOMS: atom_id res chain seq x y z
N MET A 1 -33.72 51.43 61.01
CA MET A 1 -32.81 51.93 59.94
C MET A 1 -33.44 53.00 59.02
N SER A 2 -34.60 53.59 59.34
CA SER A 2 -35.29 54.57 58.48
C SER A 2 -34.98 56.05 58.76
N VAL A 3 -34.36 56.39 59.90
CA VAL A 3 -34.04 57.78 60.26
C VAL A 3 -32.68 58.22 59.71
N ASN A 4 -31.71 57.30 59.59
CA ASN A 4 -30.41 57.60 59.00
C ASN A 4 -30.45 57.78 57.46
N SER A 5 -31.44 57.18 56.78
CA SER A 5 -31.59 57.28 55.32
C SER A 5 -32.22 58.61 54.88
N SER A 6 -33.15 59.18 55.65
CA SER A 6 -33.75 60.49 55.34
C SER A 6 -32.75 61.64 55.60
N LEU A 7 -31.92 61.52 56.63
CA LEU A 7 -30.85 62.46 56.93
C LEU A 7 -29.73 62.44 55.88
N SER A 8 -29.38 61.28 55.33
CA SER A 8 -28.38 61.17 54.25
C SER A 8 -28.90 61.70 52.91
N ALA A 9 -30.17 61.46 52.58
CA ALA A 9 -30.83 62.01 51.39
C ALA A 9 -30.97 63.55 51.46
N SER A 10 -31.28 64.09 52.63
CA SER A 10 -31.32 65.55 52.83
C SER A 10 -29.93 66.18 52.71
N ARG A 11 -28.88 65.54 53.22
CA ARG A 11 -27.50 66.04 53.07
C ARG A 11 -27.01 66.01 51.62
N ARG A 12 -27.32 64.93 50.89
CA ARG A 12 -26.92 64.79 49.48
C ARG A 12 -27.64 65.80 48.59
N SER A 13 -28.95 66.02 48.80
CA SER A 13 -29.70 67.06 48.07
C SER A 13 -29.21 68.47 48.40
N ASP A 14 -28.83 68.74 49.65
CA ASP A 14 -28.27 70.04 50.04
C ASP A 14 -26.87 70.27 49.43
N GLN A 15 -26.05 69.23 49.25
CA GLN A 15 -24.77 69.30 48.52
C GLN A 15 -24.95 69.55 47.02
N ILE A 16 -25.87 68.83 46.38
CA ILE A 16 -26.19 68.99 44.94
C ILE A 16 -26.61 70.43 44.62
N LEU A 17 -27.38 71.06 45.51
CA LEU A 17 -27.88 72.43 45.33
C LEU A 17 -26.95 73.52 45.87
N GLN A 18 -25.86 73.17 46.54
CA GLN A 18 -24.94 74.14 47.15
C GLN A 18 -24.36 75.14 46.15
N PRO A 19 -23.90 74.74 44.94
CA PRO A 19 -23.42 75.69 43.94
C PRO A 19 -24.50 76.68 43.47
N GLN A 20 -25.73 76.20 43.29
CA GLN A 20 -26.87 77.03 42.90
C GLN A 20 -27.23 78.04 44.01
N ARG A 21 -27.18 77.60 45.28
CA ARG A 21 -27.41 78.46 46.45
C ARG A 21 -26.30 79.49 46.67
N ALA A 22 -25.05 79.15 46.39
CA ALA A 22 -23.94 80.11 46.39
C ALA A 22 -24.10 81.17 45.30
N ALA A 23 -24.63 80.79 44.12
CA ALA A 23 -25.01 81.76 43.09
C ALA A 23 -26.17 82.65 43.54
N ALA A 24 -27.15 82.08 44.25
CA ALA A 24 -28.25 82.83 44.86
C ALA A 24 -27.76 83.88 45.87
N ASP A 25 -26.81 83.53 46.75
CA ASP A 25 -26.23 84.48 47.71
C ASP A 25 -25.65 85.72 47.00
N ARG A 26 -24.94 85.53 45.88
CA ARG A 26 -24.37 86.64 45.09
C ARG A 26 -25.45 87.59 44.57
N ILE A 27 -26.55 87.03 44.06
CA ILE A 27 -27.66 87.82 43.54
C ILE A 27 -28.32 88.58 44.70
N MET A 28 -28.59 87.92 45.83
CA MET A 28 -29.20 88.58 46.98
C MET A 28 -28.32 89.67 47.59
N LEU A 29 -27.01 89.48 47.64
CA LEU A 29 -26.08 90.53 48.08
C LEU A 29 -26.06 91.74 47.14
N SER A 30 -26.13 91.53 45.82
CA SER A 30 -26.28 92.64 44.88
C SER A 30 -27.59 93.40 45.09
N MET A 31 -28.68 92.69 45.40
CA MET A 31 -29.96 93.30 45.78
C MET A 31 -29.84 94.13 47.06
N MET A 32 -29.12 93.64 48.07
CA MET A 32 -28.91 94.39 49.32
C MET A 32 -28.06 95.65 49.10
N VAL A 33 -27.05 95.62 48.23
CA VAL A 33 -26.30 96.83 47.86
C VAL A 33 -27.22 97.85 47.18
N PHE A 34 -28.13 97.39 46.32
CA PHE A 34 -29.16 98.25 45.74
C PHE A 34 -30.11 98.82 46.81
N LEU A 35 -30.60 98.02 47.74
CA LEU A 35 -31.45 98.47 48.85
C LEU A 35 -30.72 99.49 49.75
N LEU A 36 -29.42 99.32 49.97
CA LEU A 36 -28.60 100.30 50.68
C LEU A 36 -28.58 101.65 49.96
N ALA A 37 -28.42 101.65 48.63
CA ALA A 37 -28.50 102.87 47.83
C ALA A 37 -29.90 103.50 47.89
N VAL A 38 -30.97 102.70 47.89
CA VAL A 38 -32.35 103.18 48.08
C VAL A 38 -32.51 103.83 49.46
N CYS A 39 -32.05 103.21 50.55
CA CYS A 39 -32.12 103.80 51.89
C CYS A 39 -31.33 105.12 52.00
N PHE A 40 -30.20 105.26 51.31
CA PHE A 40 -29.50 106.56 51.21
C PHE A 40 -30.31 107.59 50.42
N GLY A 41 -30.94 107.17 49.32
CA GLY A 41 -31.83 108.03 48.54
C GLY A 41 -33.03 108.53 49.35
N VAL A 42 -33.72 107.65 50.07
CA VAL A 42 -34.86 108.01 50.92
C VAL A 42 -34.41 108.91 52.08
N ALA A 43 -33.24 108.64 52.68
CA ALA A 43 -32.69 109.46 53.77
C ALA A 43 -32.37 110.91 53.36
N TYR A 44 -32.03 111.14 52.09
CA TYR A 44 -31.85 112.50 51.56
C TYR A 44 -33.16 113.32 51.65
N PHE A 45 -34.31 112.69 51.38
CA PHE A 45 -35.61 113.37 51.42
C PHE A 45 -36.23 113.43 52.83
N THR A 46 -35.91 112.48 53.70
CA THR A 46 -36.56 112.29 55.02
C THR A 46 -35.67 112.72 56.20
N SER A 47 -34.43 113.14 55.93
CA SER A 47 -33.41 113.53 56.92
C SER A 47 -33.00 112.43 57.91
N THR A 48 -33.17 111.15 57.56
CA THR A 48 -32.89 109.99 58.42
C THR A 48 -31.47 109.42 58.25
N TRP A 49 -30.46 110.26 58.05
CA TRP A 49 -29.08 109.84 57.74
C TRP A 49 -28.45 108.93 58.80
N MET A 50 -28.71 109.22 60.08
CA MET A 50 -28.16 108.44 61.20
C MET A 50 -28.73 107.03 61.22
N LEU A 51 -30.03 106.89 60.93
CA LEU A 51 -30.72 105.60 60.86
C LEU A 51 -30.13 104.73 59.74
N THR A 52 -29.87 105.31 58.56
CA THR A 52 -29.23 104.61 57.44
C THR A 52 -27.84 104.10 57.82
N LEU A 53 -27.00 104.94 58.44
CA LEU A 53 -25.62 104.55 58.77
C LEU A 53 -25.57 103.46 59.85
N VAL A 54 -26.41 103.55 60.88
CA VAL A 54 -26.38 102.63 62.02
C VAL A 54 -27.08 101.30 61.73
N VAL A 55 -28.13 101.29 60.91
CA VAL A 55 -28.91 100.07 60.64
C VAL A 55 -28.56 99.44 59.29
N ALA A 56 -28.50 100.23 58.21
CA ALA A 56 -28.34 99.69 56.87
C ALA A 56 -26.93 99.13 56.61
N VAL A 57 -25.89 99.81 57.12
CA VAL A 57 -24.50 99.39 56.89
C VAL A 57 -24.20 98.05 57.62
N PRO A 58 -24.52 97.87 58.91
CA PRO A 58 -24.37 96.56 59.55
C PRO A 58 -25.27 95.47 58.93
N ALA A 59 -26.50 95.83 58.51
CA ALA A 59 -27.40 94.90 57.82
C ALA A 59 -26.82 94.37 56.50
N LEU A 60 -25.94 95.12 55.82
CA LEU A 60 -25.19 94.62 54.66
C LEU A 60 -23.91 93.86 55.05
N LEU A 61 -23.10 94.41 55.96
CA LEU A 61 -21.78 93.89 56.29
C LEU A 61 -21.83 92.51 56.97
N VAL A 62 -22.79 92.29 57.87
CA VAL A 62 -22.89 91.02 58.62
C VAL A 62 -23.21 89.83 57.69
N PRO A 63 -24.26 89.87 56.84
CA PRO A 63 -24.52 88.80 55.88
C PRO A 63 -23.41 88.66 54.84
N TRP A 64 -22.78 89.77 54.41
CA TRP A 64 -21.64 89.71 53.49
C TRP A 64 -20.46 88.93 54.07
N ALA A 65 -20.13 89.14 55.35
CA ALA A 65 -19.07 88.42 56.03
C ALA A 65 -19.39 86.91 56.16
N ILE A 66 -20.64 86.57 56.49
CA ILE A 66 -21.09 85.16 56.58
C ILE A 66 -21.03 84.49 55.20
N TYR A 67 -21.50 85.16 54.15
CA TYR A 67 -21.40 84.66 52.77
C TYR A 67 -19.96 84.37 52.35
N LYS A 68 -19.01 85.27 52.65
CA LYS A 68 -17.60 85.10 52.28
C LYS A 68 -16.98 83.87 52.96
N GLY A 69 -17.38 83.57 54.19
CA GLY A 69 -16.90 82.40 54.94
C GLY A 69 -17.57 81.09 54.54
N ALA A 70 -18.87 81.11 54.23
CA ALA A 70 -19.64 79.90 53.96
C ALA A 70 -20.72 80.13 52.88
N PRO A 71 -20.32 80.26 51.59
CA PRO A 71 -21.26 80.54 50.51
C PRO A 71 -22.25 79.39 50.28
N GLY A 72 -23.51 79.73 50.07
CA GLY A 72 -24.63 78.81 49.90
C GLY A 72 -25.04 78.05 51.17
N SER A 73 -24.39 78.31 52.31
CA SER A 73 -24.69 77.65 53.58
C SER A 73 -26.07 78.06 54.12
N LEU A 74 -26.63 77.26 55.03
CA LEU A 74 -27.87 77.66 55.70
C LEU A 74 -27.69 78.98 56.46
N ALA A 75 -26.55 79.18 57.12
CA ALA A 75 -26.24 80.41 57.86
C ALA A 75 -26.24 81.64 56.95
N SER A 76 -25.57 81.56 55.79
CA SER A 76 -25.55 82.64 54.79
C SER A 76 -26.96 83.02 54.36
N ARG A 77 -27.76 82.03 53.95
CA ARG A 77 -29.12 82.23 53.43
C ARG A 77 -30.08 82.81 54.47
N LEU A 78 -30.02 82.30 55.70
CA LEU A 78 -30.81 82.84 56.81
C LEU A 78 -30.39 84.28 57.14
N SER A 79 -29.08 84.56 57.19
CA SER A 79 -28.58 85.91 57.49
C SER A 79 -28.99 86.94 56.44
N ILE A 80 -28.90 86.57 55.15
CA ILE A 80 -29.31 87.41 54.03
C ILE A 80 -30.83 87.62 54.05
N ALA A 81 -31.62 86.56 54.26
CA ALA A 81 -33.07 86.66 54.33
C ALA A 81 -33.53 87.58 55.47
N CYS A 82 -32.92 87.45 56.65
CA CYS A 82 -33.19 88.36 57.76
C CYS A 82 -32.78 89.80 57.43
N ALA A 83 -31.63 90.01 56.80
CA ALA A 83 -31.17 91.35 56.45
C ALA A 83 -32.04 92.03 55.39
N LEU A 84 -32.58 91.30 54.41
CA LEU A 84 -33.56 91.84 53.47
C LEU A 84 -34.80 92.38 54.20
N MET A 85 -35.27 91.67 55.24
CA MET A 85 -36.38 92.16 56.07
C MET A 85 -35.99 93.37 56.90
N VAL A 86 -34.74 93.45 57.38
CA VAL A 86 -34.21 94.65 58.04
C VAL A 86 -34.18 95.85 57.09
N PHE A 87 -33.78 95.65 55.83
CA PHE A 87 -33.84 96.71 54.80
C PHE A 87 -35.29 97.15 54.50
N SER A 88 -36.25 96.23 54.43
CA SER A 88 -37.67 96.58 54.31
C SER A 88 -38.16 97.37 55.51
N ALA A 89 -37.91 96.88 56.73
CA ALA A 89 -38.27 97.54 57.98
C ALA A 89 -37.67 98.96 58.06
N LEU A 90 -36.40 99.11 57.66
CA LEU A 90 -35.73 100.40 57.62
C LEU A 90 -36.40 101.34 56.61
N THR A 91 -36.71 100.86 55.41
CA THR A 91 -37.34 101.69 54.37
C THR A 91 -38.74 102.14 54.79
N ILE A 92 -39.51 101.26 55.44
CA ILE A 92 -40.83 101.58 56.02
C ILE A 92 -40.70 102.67 57.10
N GLN A 93 -39.71 102.56 57.98
CA GLN A 93 -39.44 103.58 59.00
C GLN A 93 -39.06 104.93 58.37
N GLN A 94 -38.20 104.92 57.35
CA GLN A 94 -37.76 106.15 56.68
C GLN A 94 -38.90 106.85 55.94
N SER A 95 -39.81 106.09 55.35
CA SER A 95 -40.98 106.61 54.65
C SER A 95 -42.18 106.85 55.56
N GLN A 96 -42.00 106.86 56.88
CA GLN A 96 -43.05 107.12 57.86
C GLN A 96 -44.27 106.19 57.71
N GLY A 97 -44.02 104.91 57.41
CA GLY A 97 -45.08 103.89 57.36
C GLY A 97 -45.86 103.83 56.04
N MET A 98 -45.36 104.46 54.96
CA MET A 98 -46.01 104.40 53.64
C MET A 98 -46.34 102.97 53.18
N ILE A 99 -47.55 102.79 52.66
CA ILE A 99 -48.03 101.49 52.16
C ILE A 99 -47.14 101.00 51.00
N GLU A 100 -46.65 101.89 50.14
CA GLU A 100 -45.75 101.53 49.03
C GLU A 100 -44.46 100.86 49.52
N SER A 101 -43.96 101.26 50.68
CA SER A 101 -42.76 100.66 51.27
C SER A 101 -43.02 99.25 51.84
N HIS A 102 -44.28 98.94 52.21
CA HIS A 102 -44.67 97.61 52.68
C HIS A 102 -44.72 96.59 51.54
N PHE A 103 -45.05 96.99 50.31
CA PHE A 103 -44.98 96.10 49.15
C PHE A 103 -43.57 95.54 48.91
N GLY A 104 -42.53 96.22 49.42
CA GLY A 104 -41.16 95.72 49.42
C GLY A 104 -40.98 94.39 50.15
N ILE A 105 -41.77 94.11 51.19
CA ILE A 105 -41.69 92.86 51.97
C ILE A 105 -42.10 91.67 51.10
N PHE A 106 -43.27 91.75 50.46
CA PHE A 106 -43.79 90.71 49.57
C PHE A 106 -42.81 90.41 48.43
N THR A 107 -42.29 91.49 47.83
CA THR A 107 -41.32 91.38 46.74
C THR A 107 -40.03 90.67 47.19
N LEU A 108 -39.47 91.07 48.34
CA LEU A 108 -38.23 90.48 48.85
C LEU A 108 -38.42 89.05 49.39
N LEU A 109 -39.58 88.72 49.95
CA LEU A 109 -39.93 87.34 50.30
C LEU A 109 -39.99 86.45 49.06
N ALA A 110 -40.58 86.93 47.95
CA ALA A 110 -40.60 86.19 46.69
C ALA A 110 -39.20 85.93 46.13
N PHE A 111 -38.26 86.89 46.25
CA PHE A 111 -36.86 86.68 45.84
C PHE A 111 -36.21 85.49 46.54
N LEU A 112 -36.57 85.21 47.80
CA LEU A 112 -36.00 84.07 48.55
C LEU A 112 -36.30 82.70 47.93
N LEU A 113 -37.29 82.59 47.04
CA LEU A 113 -37.54 81.38 46.24
C LEU A 113 -36.33 80.94 45.42
N TYR A 114 -35.44 81.87 45.04
CA TYR A 114 -34.24 81.56 44.28
C TYR A 114 -33.28 80.64 45.07
N TYR A 115 -33.35 80.64 46.41
CA TYR A 115 -32.63 79.67 47.24
C TYR A 115 -33.20 78.26 47.17
N ARG A 116 -34.44 78.09 46.68
CA ARG A 116 -35.17 76.82 46.61
C ARG A 116 -35.13 76.10 47.97
N ASP A 117 -35.31 76.88 49.02
CA ASP A 117 -35.34 76.41 50.40
C ASP A 117 -36.40 77.20 51.15
N TRP A 118 -37.23 76.48 51.89
CA TRP A 118 -38.30 77.05 52.68
C TRP A 118 -37.78 77.75 53.94
N ARG A 119 -36.60 77.36 54.44
CA ARG A 119 -36.04 77.85 55.71
C ARG A 119 -35.78 79.36 55.72
N PRO A 120 -35.16 79.97 54.69
CA PRO A 120 -35.00 81.43 54.59
C PRO A 120 -36.32 82.19 54.55
N ILE A 121 -37.35 81.65 53.88
CA ILE A 121 -38.68 82.26 53.79
C ILE A 121 -39.32 82.32 55.18
N VAL A 122 -39.28 81.22 55.94
CA VAL A 122 -39.81 81.18 57.32
C VAL A 122 -39.07 82.15 58.23
N ALA A 123 -37.74 82.23 58.13
CA ALA A 123 -36.95 83.14 58.96
C ALA A 123 -37.26 84.62 58.65
N ALA A 124 -37.37 84.97 57.37
CA ALA A 124 -37.73 86.32 56.95
C ALA A 124 -39.17 86.69 57.38
N ALA A 125 -40.16 85.84 57.08
CA ALA A 125 -41.54 86.04 57.46
C ALA A 125 -41.70 86.15 58.99
N GLY A 126 -41.00 85.32 59.75
CA GLY A 126 -40.98 85.38 61.21
C GLY A 126 -40.38 86.70 61.73
N LEU A 127 -39.24 87.13 61.19
CA LEU A 127 -38.59 88.37 61.61
C LEU A 127 -39.47 89.60 61.34
N ILE A 128 -40.06 89.68 60.15
CA ILE A 128 -40.88 90.84 59.78
C ILE A 128 -42.22 90.85 60.53
N ALA A 129 -42.79 89.69 60.84
CA ALA A 129 -43.98 89.59 61.69
C ALA A 129 -43.71 90.09 63.11
N VAL A 130 -42.58 89.65 63.72
CA VAL A 130 -42.15 90.16 65.04
C VAL A 130 -41.93 91.66 64.99
N HIS A 131 -41.28 92.17 63.94
CA HIS A 131 -41.08 93.60 63.74
C HIS A 131 -42.41 94.36 63.72
N HIS A 132 -43.39 93.97 62.90
CA HIS A 132 -44.67 94.69 62.78
C HIS A 132 -45.48 94.68 64.09
N VAL A 133 -45.48 93.57 64.82
CA VAL A 133 -46.19 93.49 66.11
C VAL A 133 -45.51 94.35 67.17
N VAL A 134 -44.18 94.23 67.32
CA VAL A 134 -43.43 94.95 68.36
C VAL A 134 -43.37 96.44 68.06
N PHE A 135 -43.04 96.82 66.83
CA PHE A 135 -42.87 98.22 66.45
C PHE A 135 -44.23 98.90 66.28
N GLY A 136 -45.27 98.19 65.86
CA GLY A 136 -46.65 98.69 65.90
C GLY A 136 -47.11 98.99 67.33
N TYR A 137 -46.75 98.16 68.32
CA TYR A 137 -47.02 98.45 69.73
C TYR A 137 -46.25 99.68 70.24
N LEU A 138 -44.98 99.83 69.85
CA LEU A 138 -44.16 101.00 70.20
C LEU A 138 -44.67 102.30 69.57
N GLN A 139 -45.20 102.23 68.34
CA GLN A 139 -45.86 103.37 67.69
C GLN A 139 -47.16 103.74 68.40
N ALA A 140 -47.97 102.75 68.81
CA ALA A 140 -49.24 103.00 69.54
C ALA A 140 -49.04 103.64 70.92
N THR A 141 -47.84 103.54 71.50
CA THR A 141 -47.48 104.09 72.82
C THR A 141 -46.64 105.37 72.73
N ASP A 142 -46.42 105.91 71.52
CA ASP A 142 -45.69 107.14 71.20
C ASP A 142 -44.32 107.30 71.91
N SER A 143 -43.65 106.18 72.19
CA SER A 143 -42.57 106.14 73.18
C SER A 143 -41.16 106.36 72.61
N VAL A 144 -40.95 106.13 71.30
CA VAL A 144 -39.59 106.04 70.70
C VAL A 144 -39.49 106.65 69.27
N GLY A 145 -40.52 107.36 68.77
CA GLY A 145 -40.45 107.94 67.41
C GLY A 145 -40.35 106.91 66.27
N ILE A 146 -40.89 105.71 66.49
CA ILE A 146 -40.90 104.59 65.54
C ILE A 146 -42.22 104.62 64.77
N THR A 147 -42.16 104.44 63.45
CA THR A 147 -43.31 104.45 62.54
C THR A 147 -43.27 103.22 61.65
N VAL A 148 -44.25 102.35 61.81
CA VAL A 148 -44.46 101.17 60.96
C VAL A 148 -45.72 101.31 60.13
N LEU A 149 -46.77 101.94 60.64
CA LEU A 149 -48.01 102.20 59.88
C LEU A 149 -48.20 103.70 59.67
N GLU A 150 -48.77 104.10 58.54
CA GLU A 150 -49.13 105.49 58.29
C GLU A 150 -50.31 105.89 59.20
N GLY A 151 -50.09 106.85 60.10
CA GLY A 151 -51.10 107.36 61.05
C GLY A 151 -51.25 106.54 62.34
N ASP A 152 -52.47 106.52 62.90
CA ASP A 152 -52.78 105.82 64.16
C ASP A 152 -52.80 104.29 63.97
N VAL A 153 -52.24 103.57 64.96
CA VAL A 153 -52.14 102.12 64.90
C VAL A 153 -53.46 101.45 65.27
N HIS A 154 -54.13 100.83 64.29
CA HIS A 154 -55.30 99.99 64.52
C HIS A 154 -54.95 98.50 64.58
N VAL A 155 -55.41 97.81 65.63
CA VAL A 155 -55.22 96.37 65.83
C VAL A 155 -55.76 95.55 64.65
N THR A 156 -56.86 95.99 64.03
CA THR A 156 -57.46 95.36 62.85
C THR A 156 -56.52 95.34 61.65
N THR A 157 -55.76 96.41 61.42
CA THR A 157 -54.77 96.51 60.34
C THR A 157 -53.62 95.52 60.54
N ILE A 158 -53.13 95.35 61.76
CA ILE A 158 -52.05 94.40 62.08
C ILE A 158 -52.51 92.95 61.85
N ILE A 159 -53.74 92.60 62.26
CA ILE A 159 -54.29 91.25 62.06
C ILE A 159 -54.46 90.93 60.57
N LEU A 160 -55.05 91.86 59.80
CA LEU A 160 -55.25 91.67 58.36
C LEU A 160 -53.90 91.54 57.63
N HIS A 161 -52.92 92.39 57.98
CA HIS A 161 -51.58 92.34 57.40
C HIS A 161 -50.86 91.02 57.73
N ALA A 162 -50.94 90.56 58.98
CA ALA A 162 -50.37 89.27 59.39
C ALA A 162 -50.99 88.08 58.62
N ALA A 163 -52.30 88.11 58.34
CA ALA A 163 -52.97 87.07 57.58
C ALA A 163 -52.42 86.96 56.14
N TYR A 164 -52.17 88.08 55.47
CA TYR A 164 -51.58 88.09 54.13
C TYR A 164 -50.13 87.57 54.12
N VAL A 165 -49.30 87.96 55.10
CA VAL A 165 -47.92 87.48 55.21
C VAL A 165 -47.86 85.97 55.50
N VAL A 166 -48.76 85.44 56.34
CA VAL A 166 -48.83 83.99 56.60
C VAL A 166 -49.25 83.22 55.35
N PHE A 167 -50.26 83.71 54.62
CA PHE A 167 -50.71 83.06 53.39
C PHE A 167 -49.62 83.08 52.30
N GLU A 168 -48.98 84.24 52.10
CA GLU A 168 -47.88 84.36 51.15
C GLU A 168 -46.71 83.43 51.54
N ALA A 169 -46.28 83.45 52.79
CA ALA A 169 -45.20 82.58 53.27
C ALA A 169 -45.53 81.10 53.04
N ALA A 170 -46.77 80.67 53.29
CA ALA A 170 -47.21 79.30 53.02
C ALA A 170 -47.11 78.93 51.53
N MET A 171 -47.54 79.83 50.63
CA MET A 171 -47.45 79.62 49.18
C MET A 171 -45.98 79.58 48.71
N LEU A 172 -45.14 80.47 49.21
CA LEU A 172 -43.71 80.52 48.87
C LEU A 172 -42.96 79.28 49.41
N ILE A 173 -43.30 78.79 50.60
CA ILE A 173 -42.76 77.54 51.15
C ILE A 173 -43.13 76.36 50.24
N PHE A 174 -44.40 76.25 49.85
CA PHE A 174 -44.86 75.21 48.94
C PHE A 174 -44.09 75.26 47.62
N MET A 175 -43.97 76.43 47.01
CA MET A 175 -43.26 76.59 45.74
C MET A 175 -41.75 76.32 45.88
N ALA A 176 -41.12 76.74 46.97
CA ALA A 176 -39.72 76.43 47.27
C ALA A 176 -39.45 74.93 47.40
N THR A 177 -40.40 74.16 47.95
CA THR A 177 -40.26 72.70 48.03
C THR A 177 -40.37 72.00 46.68
N ILE A 178 -41.26 72.47 45.79
CA ILE A 178 -41.36 71.97 44.41
C ILE A 178 -40.09 72.29 43.62
N LEU A 179 -39.65 73.55 43.64
CA LEU A 179 -38.44 73.98 42.93
C LEU A 179 -37.18 73.24 43.43
N ARG A 180 -37.12 72.91 44.73
CA ARG A 180 -36.04 72.07 45.28
C ARG A 180 -36.05 70.68 44.65
N ARG A 181 -37.22 70.05 44.52
CA ARG A 181 -37.38 68.70 43.98
C ARG A 181 -36.97 68.64 42.51
N GLU A 182 -37.46 69.56 41.68
CA GLU A 182 -37.13 69.63 40.25
C GLU A 182 -35.64 69.88 40.00
N ALA A 183 -35.01 70.72 40.82
CA ALA A 183 -33.59 71.03 40.71
C ALA A 183 -32.69 69.83 41.08
N VAL A 184 -33.07 69.04 42.08
CA VAL A 184 -32.36 67.81 42.45
C VAL A 184 -32.54 66.74 41.38
N GLU A 185 -33.75 66.58 40.85
CA GLU A 185 -34.03 65.63 39.76
C GLU A 185 -33.18 65.92 38.53
N SER A 186 -33.14 67.19 38.11
CA SER A 186 -32.36 67.62 36.95
C SER A 186 -30.86 67.34 37.11
N ALA A 187 -30.31 67.59 38.29
CA ALA A 187 -28.89 67.34 38.57
C ALA A 187 -28.54 65.85 38.58
N LEU A 188 -29.41 65.01 39.16
CA LEU A 188 -29.22 63.56 39.17
C LEU A 188 -29.35 62.95 37.77
N VAL A 189 -30.27 63.46 36.95
CA VAL A 189 -30.39 63.05 35.54
C VAL A 189 -29.14 63.41 34.75
N ALA A 190 -28.55 64.59 34.99
CA ALA A 190 -27.31 65.01 34.34
C ALA A 190 -26.12 64.11 34.73
N GLU A 191 -25.98 63.77 36.01
CA GLU A 191 -24.95 62.84 36.50
C GLU A 191 -25.10 61.45 35.85
N LEU A 192 -26.32 60.91 35.83
CA LEU A 192 -26.62 59.62 35.22
C LEU A 192 -26.41 59.61 33.70
N SER A 193 -26.77 60.70 33.02
CA SER A 193 -26.55 60.84 31.58
C SER A 193 -25.06 60.91 31.24
N GLY A 194 -24.24 61.55 32.09
CA GLY A 194 -22.79 61.55 31.95
C GLY A 194 -22.20 60.13 32.00
N GLN A 195 -22.62 59.32 32.98
CA GLN A 195 -22.18 57.92 33.09
C GLN A 195 -22.55 57.09 31.86
N ILE A 196 -23.78 57.23 31.36
CA ILE A 196 -24.25 56.55 30.14
C ILE A 196 -23.38 56.97 28.93
N SER A 197 -23.03 58.25 28.82
CA SER A 197 -22.18 58.77 27.73
C SER A 197 -20.74 58.24 27.77
N GLU A 198 -20.23 57.92 28.96
CA GLU A 198 -18.89 57.32 29.15
C GLU A 198 -18.89 55.79 28.94
N GLY A 199 -20.06 55.18 28.69
CA GLY A 199 -20.22 53.74 28.54
C GLY A 199 -20.28 52.97 29.87
N ASP A 200 -20.42 53.66 31.01
CA ASP A 200 -20.63 53.01 32.31
C ASP A 200 -22.14 52.81 32.56
N PHE A 201 -22.61 51.61 32.25
CA PHE A 201 -24.01 51.22 32.46
C PHE A 201 -24.26 50.59 33.84
N SER A 202 -23.29 50.63 34.74
CA SER A 202 -23.43 50.04 36.08
C SER A 202 -24.37 50.88 36.95
N PRO A 203 -25.40 50.28 37.58
CA PRO A 203 -26.32 51.03 38.42
C PRO A 203 -25.58 51.53 39.67
N ARG A 204 -25.28 52.82 39.69
CA ARG A 204 -24.66 53.51 40.84
C ARG A 204 -25.65 54.53 41.41
N GLY A 205 -26.35 54.15 42.47
CA GLY A 205 -27.26 55.07 43.17
C GLY A 205 -28.37 54.36 43.94
N PRO A 206 -29.09 55.09 44.82
CA PRO A 206 -30.24 54.56 45.52
C PRO A 206 -31.37 54.22 44.55
N ALA A 207 -32.20 53.24 44.91
CA ALA A 207 -33.40 52.91 44.14
C ALA A 207 -34.34 54.12 44.12
N VAL A 208 -34.61 54.63 42.92
CA VAL A 208 -35.45 55.80 42.70
C VAL A 208 -36.89 55.33 42.47
N SER A 209 -37.85 55.87 43.22
CA SER A 209 -39.27 55.62 42.96
C SER A 209 -39.78 56.48 41.81
N ALA A 210 -40.58 55.88 40.91
CA ALA A 210 -41.27 56.60 39.83
C ALA A 210 -42.21 57.70 40.36
N SER A 211 -42.72 57.57 41.59
CA SER A 211 -43.56 58.59 42.25
C SER A 211 -42.76 59.80 42.75
N GLU A 212 -41.45 59.64 42.97
CA GLU A 212 -40.60 60.66 43.59
C GLU A 212 -39.74 61.42 42.57
N LEU A 213 -39.16 60.73 41.59
CA LEU A 213 -38.32 61.34 40.54
C LEU A 213 -38.58 60.61 39.20
N PRO A 214 -39.68 60.92 38.50
CA PRO A 214 -40.13 60.18 37.31
C PRO A 214 -39.14 60.20 36.13
N LEU A 215 -38.43 61.31 35.92
CA LEU A 215 -37.45 61.44 34.83
C LEU A 215 -36.21 60.61 35.15
N LEU A 216 -35.70 60.70 36.37
CA LEU A 216 -34.55 59.91 36.82
C LEU A 216 -34.84 58.41 36.76
N TYR A 217 -36.06 58.00 37.13
CA TYR A 217 -36.50 56.61 37.01
C TYR A 217 -36.45 56.10 35.57
N LYS A 218 -36.95 56.88 34.60
CA LYS A 218 -36.92 56.49 33.17
C LYS A 218 -35.49 56.37 32.62
N VAL A 219 -34.60 57.32 32.97
CA VAL A 219 -33.18 57.26 32.55
C VAL A 219 -32.46 56.07 33.21
N SER A 220 -32.78 55.74 34.46
CA SER A 220 -32.24 54.55 35.13
C SER A 220 -32.73 53.24 34.50
N GLN A 221 -34.00 53.16 34.11
CA GLN A 221 -34.51 52.01 33.34
C GLN A 221 -33.80 51.86 31.99
N MET A 222 -33.56 52.98 31.30
CA MET A 222 -32.79 53.00 30.06
C MET A 222 -31.36 52.49 30.28
N GLN A 223 -30.64 52.98 31.29
CA GLN A 223 -29.30 52.50 31.65
C GLN A 223 -29.28 50.99 31.89
N LYS A 224 -30.23 50.47 32.68
CA LYS A 224 -30.33 49.04 33.00
C LYS A 224 -30.60 48.18 31.76
N SER A 225 -31.44 48.68 30.85
CA SER A 225 -31.73 48.02 29.57
C SER A 225 -30.48 47.95 28.68
N LEU A 226 -29.75 49.06 28.56
CA LEU A 226 -28.48 49.12 27.83
C LEU A 226 -27.43 48.18 28.43
N GLN A 227 -27.29 48.19 29.77
CA GLN A 227 -26.37 47.32 30.50
C GLN A 227 -26.64 45.84 30.19
N SER A 228 -27.89 45.39 30.40
CA SER A 228 -28.26 43.99 30.21
C SER A 228 -28.04 43.55 28.78
N THR A 229 -28.33 44.43 27.81
CA THR A 229 -28.20 44.11 26.39
C THR A 229 -26.73 43.96 25.98
N LEU A 230 -25.89 44.93 26.35
CA LEU A 230 -24.47 44.90 26.01
C LEU A 230 -23.73 43.78 26.74
N GLN A 231 -24.10 43.49 27.99
CA GLN A 231 -23.48 42.40 28.75
C GLN A 231 -23.77 41.02 28.14
N ASP A 232 -25.00 40.77 27.67
CA ASP A 232 -25.36 39.54 26.98
C ASP A 232 -24.61 39.43 25.63
N ILE A 233 -24.57 40.51 24.84
CA ILE A 233 -23.81 40.58 23.59
C ILE A 233 -22.32 40.27 23.83
N VAL A 234 -21.69 40.90 24.82
CA VAL A 234 -20.28 40.65 25.16
C VAL A 234 -20.07 39.18 25.54
N GLY A 235 -20.99 38.59 26.32
CA GLY A 235 -20.93 37.18 26.68
C GLY A 235 -21.00 36.25 25.46
N VAL A 236 -21.93 36.51 24.55
CA VAL A 236 -22.10 35.73 23.31
C VAL A 236 -20.90 35.90 22.38
N MET A 237 -20.40 37.12 22.18
CA MET A 237 -19.22 37.36 21.34
C MET A 237 -17.95 36.74 21.93
N THR A 238 -17.83 36.68 23.25
CA THR A 238 -16.74 35.94 23.93
C THR A 238 -16.84 34.44 23.64
N ALA A 239 -18.04 33.86 23.68
CA ALA A 239 -18.26 32.46 23.35
C ALA A 239 -17.92 32.17 21.88
N VAL A 240 -18.36 33.03 20.94
CA VAL A 240 -18.03 32.91 19.51
C VAL A 240 -16.52 32.97 19.28
N ALA A 241 -15.80 33.87 19.96
CA ALA A 241 -14.34 33.96 19.88
C ALA A 241 -13.62 32.69 20.37
N GLN A 242 -14.27 31.90 21.24
CA GLN A 242 -13.80 30.60 21.72
C GLN A 242 -14.27 29.42 20.84
N GLY A 243 -14.99 29.69 19.74
CA GLY A 243 -15.54 28.67 18.84
C GLY A 243 -16.89 28.08 19.28
N HIS A 244 -17.53 28.63 20.31
CA HIS A 244 -18.84 28.19 20.79
C HIS A 244 -19.96 28.91 20.02
N LEU A 245 -20.49 28.25 18.99
CA LEU A 245 -21.55 28.78 18.12
C LEU A 245 -22.97 28.32 18.54
N ASP A 246 -23.12 27.71 19.71
CA ASP A 246 -24.40 27.29 20.30
C ASP A 246 -25.09 28.42 21.10
N ARG A 247 -24.38 29.51 21.38
CA ARG A 247 -24.88 30.65 22.16
C ARG A 247 -25.57 31.69 21.29
N ARG A 248 -26.58 32.36 21.84
CA ARG A 248 -27.36 33.42 21.19
C ARG A 248 -27.60 34.54 22.17
N VAL A 249 -27.72 35.76 21.65
CA VAL A 249 -28.18 36.93 22.40
C VAL A 249 -29.68 36.73 22.66
N THR A 250 -30.06 36.66 23.93
CA THR A 250 -31.42 36.30 24.37
C THR A 250 -32.17 37.47 24.98
N VAL A 251 -31.46 38.46 25.50
CA VAL A 251 -32.04 39.67 26.10
C VAL A 251 -33.05 40.37 25.17
N GLU A 252 -34.11 40.91 25.75
CA GLU A 252 -35.13 41.69 25.04
C GLU A 252 -34.55 43.06 24.65
N ALA A 253 -34.44 43.31 23.35
CA ALA A 253 -33.92 44.56 22.79
C ALA A 253 -34.82 45.03 21.65
N ARG A 254 -34.97 46.36 21.49
CA ARG A 254 -35.80 46.99 20.46
C ARG A 254 -35.01 48.04 19.71
N GLY A 255 -35.49 48.42 18.52
CA GLY A 255 -34.78 49.37 17.64
C GLY A 255 -33.42 48.83 17.20
N ASP A 256 -32.40 49.69 17.17
CA ASP A 256 -31.06 49.34 16.69
C ASP A 256 -30.40 48.22 17.49
N LEU A 257 -30.65 48.15 18.80
CA LEU A 257 -30.15 47.04 19.63
C LEU A 257 -30.84 45.71 19.31
N GLY A 258 -32.12 45.75 18.92
CA GLY A 258 -32.83 44.58 18.44
C GLY A 258 -32.30 44.11 17.09
N ALA A 259 -32.04 45.04 16.17
CA ALA A 259 -31.39 44.74 14.89
C ALA A 259 -29.98 44.16 15.08
N LEU A 260 -29.21 44.70 16.03
CA LEU A 260 -27.88 44.17 16.37
C LEU A 260 -27.96 42.74 16.92
N LYS A 261 -28.88 42.46 17.85
CA LYS A 261 -29.16 41.10 18.34
C LYS A 261 -29.44 40.14 17.19
N GLU A 262 -30.34 40.52 16.29
CA GLU A 262 -30.74 39.66 15.17
C GLU A 262 -29.57 39.41 14.21
N ASN A 263 -28.83 40.45 13.84
CA ASN A 263 -27.67 40.32 12.97
C ASN A 263 -26.57 39.43 13.58
N ILE A 264 -26.30 39.55 14.89
CA ILE A 264 -25.36 38.68 15.60
C ILE A 264 -25.87 37.24 15.60
N ASN A 265 -27.13 37.01 15.99
CA ASN A 265 -27.71 35.67 16.07
C ASN A 265 -27.75 34.98 14.70
N GLN A 266 -28.12 35.72 13.64
CA GLN A 266 -28.11 35.23 12.27
C GLN A 266 -26.70 34.90 11.78
N SER A 267 -25.71 35.74 12.11
CA SER A 267 -24.30 35.46 11.79
C SER A 267 -23.81 34.17 12.44
N ILE A 268 -24.10 33.98 13.73
CA ILE A 268 -23.75 32.74 14.45
C ILE A 268 -24.48 31.54 13.84
N GLN A 269 -25.76 31.69 13.47
CA GLN A 269 -26.54 30.62 12.84
C GLN A 269 -25.94 30.14 11.52
N VAL A 270 -25.53 31.08 10.65
CA VAL A 270 -24.88 30.75 9.37
C VAL A 270 -23.56 30.01 9.62
N GLN A 271 -22.71 30.54 10.51
CA GLN A 271 -21.43 29.91 10.85
C GLN A 271 -21.64 28.50 11.41
N GLN A 272 -22.58 28.34 12.38
CA GLN A 272 -22.88 27.06 12.99
C GLN A 272 -23.32 26.01 11.96
N SER A 273 -24.22 26.40 11.04
CA SER A 273 -24.73 25.53 9.97
C SER A 273 -23.59 25.05 9.05
N VAL A 274 -22.72 25.96 8.60
CA VAL A 274 -21.59 25.62 7.73
C VAL A 274 -20.60 24.69 8.43
N PHE A 275 -20.24 24.96 9.69
CA PHE A 275 -19.31 24.09 10.44
C PHE A 275 -19.88 22.70 10.73
N GLN A 276 -21.19 22.60 11.04
CA GLN A 276 -21.85 21.31 11.24
C GLN A 276 -21.84 20.47 9.95
N ASP A 277 -22.13 21.10 8.81
CA ASP A 277 -22.13 20.42 7.52
C ASP A 277 -20.70 20.01 7.08
N ILE A 278 -19.71 20.89 7.25
CA ILE A 278 -18.30 20.53 7.05
C ILE A 278 -17.90 19.33 7.91
N THR A 279 -18.28 19.34 9.19
CA THR A 279 -18.00 18.22 10.11
C THR A 279 -18.63 16.92 9.60
N HIS A 280 -19.88 16.97 9.12
CA HIS A 280 -20.56 15.81 8.54
C HIS A 280 -19.83 15.27 7.30
N VAL A 281 -19.42 16.16 6.38
CA VAL A 281 -18.66 15.78 5.18
C VAL A 281 -17.33 15.14 5.59
N MET A 282 -16.55 15.76 6.47
CA MET A 282 -15.26 15.23 6.93
C MET A 282 -15.38 13.87 7.63
N GLN A 283 -16.46 13.64 8.39
CA GLN A 283 -16.75 12.31 8.94
C GLN A 283 -17.04 11.28 7.85
N GLY A 284 -17.68 11.67 6.74
CA GLY A 284 -17.85 10.82 5.56
C GLY A 284 -16.53 10.49 4.88
N VAL A 285 -15.64 11.47 4.71
CA VAL A 285 -14.28 11.28 4.17
C VAL A 285 -13.49 10.28 5.01
N ALA A 286 -13.54 10.40 6.33
CA ALA A 286 -12.89 9.46 7.24
C ALA A 286 -13.41 8.02 7.09
N LYS A 287 -14.64 7.85 6.58
CA LYS A 287 -15.26 6.55 6.25
C LYS A 287 -15.09 6.16 4.77
N GLY A 288 -14.30 6.90 3.99
CA GLY A 288 -14.07 6.67 2.55
C GLY A 288 -15.21 7.14 1.63
N ASN A 289 -16.20 7.89 2.13
CA ASN A 289 -17.28 8.44 1.32
C ASN A 289 -16.91 9.81 0.76
N PHE A 290 -16.26 9.81 -0.40
CA PHE A 290 -15.90 11.02 -1.14
C PHE A 290 -17.06 11.63 -1.95
N GLY A 291 -18.27 11.05 -1.89
CA GLY A 291 -19.46 11.55 -2.59
C GLY A 291 -20.19 12.69 -1.86
N LEU A 292 -19.90 12.89 -0.57
CA LEU A 292 -20.54 13.95 0.22
C LEU A 292 -20.01 15.34 -0.17
N ARG A 293 -20.88 16.34 -0.06
CA ARG A 293 -20.57 17.74 -0.35
C ARG A 293 -21.12 18.63 0.75
N VAL A 294 -20.41 19.71 1.02
CA VAL A 294 -20.90 20.81 1.86
C VAL A 294 -21.97 21.51 1.03
N THR A 295 -23.20 21.49 1.52
CA THR A 295 -24.40 22.04 0.89
C THR A 295 -24.94 23.27 1.59
N ALA A 296 -24.58 23.50 2.87
CA ALA A 296 -24.96 24.65 3.66
C ALA A 296 -24.76 25.97 2.90
N GLU A 297 -25.68 26.91 3.09
CA GLU A 297 -25.55 28.26 2.52
C GLU A 297 -24.38 28.98 3.19
N ALA A 298 -23.42 29.40 2.37
CA ALA A 298 -22.22 30.11 2.79
C ALA A 298 -22.02 31.33 1.89
N LYS A 299 -21.36 32.36 2.42
CA LYS A 299 -21.01 33.59 1.69
C LYS A 299 -19.59 34.00 2.08
N GLY A 300 -18.95 34.81 1.24
CA GLY A 300 -17.58 35.29 1.49
C GLY A 300 -16.59 34.13 1.62
N GLU A 301 -15.72 34.21 2.61
CA GLU A 301 -14.66 33.24 2.88
C GLU A 301 -15.19 31.84 3.19
N LEU A 302 -16.36 31.73 3.81
CA LEU A 302 -16.99 30.44 4.08
C LEU A 302 -17.43 29.73 2.79
N ASP A 303 -17.84 30.49 1.77
CA ASP A 303 -18.17 29.91 0.46
C ASP A 303 -16.90 29.43 -0.26
N GLY A 304 -15.80 30.19 -0.16
CA GLY A 304 -14.49 29.75 -0.65
C GLY A 304 -14.02 28.44 -0.01
N LEU A 305 -14.20 28.29 1.31
CA LEU A 305 -13.90 27.06 2.03
C LEU A 305 -14.79 25.89 1.56
N LYS A 306 -16.10 26.11 1.43
CA LYS A 306 -17.07 25.14 0.87
C LYS A 306 -16.63 24.66 -0.51
N GLN A 307 -16.28 25.58 -1.42
CA GLN A 307 -15.85 25.25 -2.77
C GLN A 307 -14.56 24.42 -2.77
N SER A 308 -13.57 24.80 -1.97
CA SER A 308 -12.29 24.09 -1.86
C SER A 308 -12.45 22.67 -1.31
N ILE A 309 -13.29 22.48 -0.27
CA ILE A 309 -13.62 21.15 0.25
C ILE A 309 -14.33 20.32 -0.82
N ASN A 310 -15.37 20.87 -1.46
CA ASN A 310 -16.14 20.16 -2.48
C ASN A 310 -15.30 19.77 -3.71
N GLN A 311 -14.38 20.64 -4.14
CA GLN A 311 -13.46 20.37 -5.23
C GLN A 311 -12.46 19.26 -4.86
N SER A 312 -11.91 19.30 -3.64
CA SER A 312 -11.02 18.25 -3.14
C SER A 312 -11.72 16.90 -3.09
N MET A 313 -12.98 16.87 -2.61
CA MET A 313 -13.79 15.65 -2.57
C MET A 313 -14.12 15.13 -3.97
N ALA A 314 -14.45 16.01 -4.92
CA ALA A 314 -14.69 15.61 -6.30
C ALA A 314 -13.43 15.02 -6.95
N ALA A 315 -12.27 15.64 -6.76
CA ALA A 315 -11.01 15.13 -7.30
C ALA A 315 -10.67 13.73 -6.74
N GLN A 316 -10.79 13.54 -5.42
CA GLN A 316 -10.56 12.24 -4.77
C GLN A 316 -11.57 11.19 -5.24
N GLN A 317 -12.85 11.55 -5.34
CA GLN A 317 -13.90 10.65 -5.80
C GLN A 317 -13.62 10.13 -7.22
N ILE A 318 -13.22 10.99 -8.15
CA ILE A 318 -12.92 10.61 -9.53
C ILE A 318 -11.78 9.57 -9.57
N VAL A 319 -10.69 9.82 -8.84
CA VAL A 319 -9.54 8.91 -8.83
C VAL A 319 -9.90 7.56 -8.21
N PHE A 320 -10.57 7.55 -7.05
CA PHE A 320 -10.95 6.29 -6.40
C PHE A 320 -12.00 5.50 -7.19
N GLN A 321 -12.93 6.16 -7.87
CA GLN A 321 -13.89 5.49 -8.75
C GLN A 321 -13.18 4.83 -9.94
N ASP A 322 -12.23 5.52 -10.57
CA ASP A 322 -11.45 4.96 -11.67
C ASP A 322 -10.58 3.79 -11.22
N ILE A 323 -9.88 3.91 -10.09
CA ILE A 323 -9.13 2.81 -9.46
C ILE A 323 -10.06 1.62 -9.21
N THR A 324 -11.25 1.85 -8.65
CA THR A 324 -12.22 0.78 -8.39
C THR A 324 -12.61 0.06 -9.68
N HIS A 325 -12.87 0.81 -10.76
CA HIS A 325 -13.23 0.23 -12.05
C HIS A 325 -12.09 -0.57 -12.70
N VAL A 326 -10.85 -0.11 -12.54
CA VAL A 326 -9.65 -0.83 -12.98
C VAL A 326 -9.48 -2.11 -12.18
N MET A 327 -9.56 -2.05 -10.85
CA MET A 327 -9.38 -3.22 -9.98
C MET A 327 -10.50 -4.25 -10.13
N GLN A 328 -11.74 -3.83 -10.40
CA GLN A 328 -12.82 -4.74 -10.82
C GLN A 328 -12.47 -5.43 -12.13
N GLY A 329 -11.97 -4.69 -13.11
CA GLY A 329 -11.48 -5.27 -14.37
C GLY A 329 -10.39 -6.31 -14.14
N VAL A 330 -9.44 -6.04 -13.24
CA VAL A 330 -8.37 -6.99 -12.87
C VAL A 330 -8.95 -8.26 -12.25
N ALA A 331 -9.95 -8.14 -11.36
CA ALA A 331 -10.65 -9.28 -10.78
C ALA A 331 -11.38 -10.12 -11.83
N ASP A 332 -11.91 -9.47 -12.88
CA ASP A 332 -12.52 -10.12 -14.05
C ASP A 332 -11.47 -10.63 -15.07
N GLY A 333 -10.18 -10.48 -14.77
CA GLY A 333 -9.05 -10.91 -15.61
C GLY A 333 -8.61 -9.88 -16.66
N ASN A 334 -9.22 -8.71 -16.76
CA ASN A 334 -8.82 -7.67 -17.70
C ASN A 334 -7.60 -6.88 -17.18
N LEU A 335 -6.43 -7.19 -17.72
CA LEU A 335 -5.16 -6.54 -17.40
C LEU A 335 -4.81 -5.40 -18.37
N GLN A 336 -5.70 -5.04 -19.30
CA GLN A 336 -5.48 -3.94 -20.27
C GLN A 336 -5.93 -2.58 -19.73
N ARG A 337 -6.84 -2.56 -18.75
CA ARG A 337 -7.33 -1.31 -18.15
C ARG A 337 -6.25 -0.59 -17.37
N ARG A 338 -6.25 0.73 -17.43
CA ARG A 338 -5.31 1.59 -16.70
C ARG A 338 -6.09 2.67 -15.98
N VAL A 339 -5.59 3.06 -14.81
CA VAL A 339 -6.07 4.24 -14.09
C VAL A 339 -5.66 5.45 -14.92
N SER A 340 -6.65 6.16 -15.44
CA SER A 340 -6.55 7.25 -16.40
C SER A 340 -6.96 8.60 -15.80
N ALA A 341 -7.65 8.60 -14.66
CA ALA A 341 -8.03 9.78 -13.92
C ALA A 341 -6.83 10.71 -13.70
N GLN A 342 -7.08 12.02 -13.80
CA GLN A 342 -6.10 13.04 -13.44
C GLN A 342 -5.93 13.03 -11.92
N ALA A 343 -4.71 12.76 -11.49
CA ALA A 343 -4.31 12.75 -10.09
C ALA A 343 -3.08 13.66 -9.92
N MET A 344 -2.81 14.07 -8.69
CA MET A 344 -1.64 14.89 -8.33
C MET A 344 -1.05 14.38 -7.02
N GLY A 345 0.24 14.64 -6.79
CA GLY A 345 0.95 14.22 -5.59
C GLY A 345 0.88 12.70 -5.39
N ASP A 346 0.53 12.27 -4.18
CA ASP A 346 0.50 10.85 -3.79
C ASP A 346 -0.49 10.02 -4.60
N LEU A 347 -1.60 10.61 -5.06
CA LEU A 347 -2.58 9.90 -5.88
C LEU A 347 -2.06 9.62 -7.30
N GLU A 348 -1.20 10.48 -7.84
CA GLU A 348 -0.55 10.22 -9.14
C GLU A 348 0.49 9.11 -9.00
N LEU A 349 1.25 9.09 -7.89
CA LEU A 349 2.16 7.99 -7.59
C LEU A 349 1.41 6.65 -7.44
N LEU A 350 0.26 6.65 -6.75
CA LEU A 350 -0.59 5.47 -6.63
C LEU A 350 -1.06 4.95 -8.00
N LYS A 351 -1.56 5.84 -8.86
CA LYS A 351 -1.95 5.53 -10.24
C LYS A 351 -0.80 4.90 -11.02
N GLN A 352 0.40 5.49 -10.96
CA GLN A 352 1.58 4.97 -11.67
C GLN A 352 1.95 3.58 -11.18
N ASN A 353 1.99 3.36 -9.85
CA ASN A 353 2.30 2.05 -9.27
C ASN A 353 1.28 0.97 -9.67
N ILE A 354 -0.02 1.31 -9.68
CA ILE A 354 -1.07 0.38 -10.15
C ILE A 354 -0.84 0.05 -11.62
N ASN A 355 -0.70 1.07 -12.47
CA ASN A 355 -0.52 0.88 -13.91
C ASN A 355 0.74 0.06 -14.24
N GLN A 356 1.86 0.36 -13.59
CA GLN A 356 3.10 -0.40 -13.76
C GLN A 356 2.97 -1.85 -13.30
N SER A 357 2.24 -2.10 -12.20
CA SER A 357 1.96 -3.46 -11.74
C SER A 357 1.12 -4.24 -12.75
N LEU A 358 0.13 -3.59 -13.39
CA LEU A 358 -0.67 -4.19 -14.45
C LEU A 358 0.14 -4.45 -15.71
N ASP A 359 1.06 -3.57 -16.08
CA ASP A 359 2.00 -3.80 -17.20
C ASP A 359 2.90 -5.01 -16.92
N ALA A 360 3.42 -5.14 -15.70
CA ALA A 360 4.26 -6.27 -15.30
C ALA A 360 3.49 -7.60 -15.30
N LEU A 361 2.27 -7.61 -14.74
CA LEU A 361 1.40 -8.80 -14.76
C LEU A 361 1.02 -9.18 -16.20
N ARG A 362 0.69 -8.20 -17.04
CA ARG A 362 0.40 -8.41 -18.46
C ARG A 362 1.60 -9.02 -19.19
N GLY A 363 2.81 -8.50 -18.95
CA GLY A 363 4.05 -9.04 -19.50
C GLY A 363 4.26 -10.50 -19.07
N ALA A 364 4.13 -10.78 -17.77
CA ALA A 364 4.26 -12.13 -17.23
C ALA A 364 3.26 -13.10 -17.86
N MET A 365 1.97 -12.73 -17.96
CA MET A 365 0.95 -13.57 -18.58
C MET A 365 1.25 -13.85 -20.06
N THR A 366 1.76 -12.85 -20.79
CA THR A 366 2.21 -13.03 -22.20
C THR A 366 3.32 -14.08 -22.29
N THR A 367 4.35 -13.96 -21.44
CA THR A 367 5.47 -14.91 -21.38
C THR A 367 5.00 -16.32 -21.00
N ILE A 368 4.10 -16.45 -20.01
CA ILE A 368 3.55 -17.77 -19.63
C ILE A 368 2.75 -18.37 -20.81
N ASN A 369 1.97 -17.59 -21.55
CA ASN A 369 1.26 -18.09 -22.73
C ASN A 369 2.22 -18.62 -23.80
N GLN A 370 3.32 -17.89 -24.05
CA GLN A 370 4.34 -18.30 -25.01
C GLN A 370 5.06 -19.57 -24.56
N ASN A 371 5.47 -19.65 -23.29
CA ASN A 371 6.12 -20.83 -22.73
C ASN A 371 5.19 -22.05 -22.78
N ALA A 372 3.90 -21.89 -22.46
CA ALA A 372 2.93 -22.97 -22.57
C ALA A 372 2.81 -23.48 -24.02
N ARG A 373 2.78 -22.59 -25.02
CA ARG A 373 2.80 -23.02 -26.44
C ARG A 373 4.09 -23.75 -26.80
N GLN A 374 5.24 -23.27 -26.35
CA GLN A 374 6.53 -23.92 -26.59
C GLN A 374 6.58 -25.32 -25.97
N VAL A 375 6.08 -25.50 -24.75
CA VAL A 375 5.99 -26.83 -24.11
C VAL A 375 5.05 -27.75 -24.90
N ALA A 376 3.92 -27.25 -25.39
CA ALA A 376 3.02 -28.05 -26.23
C ALA A 376 3.72 -28.50 -27.53
N THR A 377 4.38 -27.59 -28.25
CA THR A 377 5.15 -27.94 -29.47
C THR A 377 6.28 -28.93 -29.17
N ALA A 378 7.05 -28.71 -28.11
CA ALA A 378 8.12 -29.62 -27.70
C ALA A 378 7.57 -31.00 -27.30
N SER A 379 6.36 -31.05 -26.72
CA SER A 379 5.69 -32.32 -26.39
C SER A 379 5.28 -33.05 -27.67
N ASP A 380 4.73 -32.36 -28.67
CA ASP A 380 4.38 -32.97 -29.96
C ASP A 380 5.63 -33.51 -30.69
N GLU A 381 6.73 -32.76 -30.68
CA GLU A 381 8.02 -33.20 -31.24
C GLU A 381 8.57 -34.42 -30.49
N ALA A 382 8.54 -34.41 -29.15
CA ALA A 382 8.95 -35.54 -28.33
C ALA A 382 8.09 -36.78 -28.62
N SER A 383 6.76 -36.62 -28.76
CA SER A 383 5.85 -37.72 -29.09
C SER A 383 6.22 -38.37 -30.43
N ASN A 384 6.56 -37.56 -31.44
CA ASN A 384 7.00 -38.08 -32.74
C ASN A 384 8.33 -38.85 -32.63
N ALA A 385 9.30 -38.31 -31.89
CA ALA A 385 10.59 -38.97 -31.66
C ALA A 385 10.43 -40.30 -30.91
N ILE A 386 9.54 -40.35 -29.90
CA ILE A 386 9.23 -41.57 -29.16
C ILE A 386 8.58 -42.62 -30.06
N GLY A 387 7.68 -42.20 -30.96
CA GLY A 387 7.11 -43.09 -31.98
C GLY A 387 8.20 -43.75 -32.84
N GLN A 388 9.19 -42.97 -33.30
CA GLN A 388 10.33 -43.51 -34.05
C GLN A 388 11.18 -44.48 -33.23
N ILE A 389 11.39 -44.23 -31.94
CA ILE A 389 12.12 -45.16 -31.06
C ILE A 389 11.36 -46.47 -30.90
N SER A 390 10.04 -46.40 -30.68
CA SER A 390 9.17 -47.58 -30.55
C SER A 390 9.20 -48.44 -31.83
N ASP A 391 9.08 -47.81 -33.00
CA ASP A 391 9.16 -48.51 -34.29
C ASP A 391 10.57 -49.06 -34.54
N GLY A 392 11.62 -48.30 -34.19
CA GLY A 392 13.01 -48.76 -34.26
C GLY A 392 13.28 -49.97 -33.37
N ALA A 393 12.70 -50.02 -32.18
CA ALA A 393 12.80 -51.16 -31.26
C ALA A 393 12.10 -52.42 -31.82
N ARG A 394 10.95 -52.27 -32.49
CA ARG A 394 10.29 -53.37 -33.21
C ARG A 394 11.17 -53.89 -34.34
N HIS A 395 11.69 -53.00 -35.19
CA HIS A 395 12.60 -53.37 -36.27
C HIS A 395 13.88 -54.05 -35.76
N GLN A 396 14.43 -53.61 -34.62
CA GLN A 396 15.55 -54.30 -33.97
C GLN A 396 15.17 -55.72 -33.56
N THR A 397 14.00 -55.92 -32.96
CA THR A 397 13.54 -57.25 -32.52
C THR A 397 13.41 -58.21 -33.71
N ASP A 398 12.85 -57.75 -34.83
CA ASP A 398 12.74 -58.53 -36.06
C ASP A 398 14.13 -58.88 -36.62
N ALA A 399 15.03 -57.90 -36.70
CA ALA A 399 16.40 -58.11 -37.16
C ALA A 399 17.15 -59.11 -36.26
N ILE A 400 17.01 -59.01 -34.94
CA ILE A 400 17.60 -59.94 -33.97
C ILE A 400 17.05 -61.35 -34.18
N SER A 401 15.74 -61.51 -34.44
CA SER A 401 15.13 -62.81 -34.75
C SER A 401 15.76 -63.45 -36.00
N HIS A 402 15.95 -62.67 -37.06
CA HIS A 402 16.61 -63.14 -38.29
C HIS A 402 18.07 -63.54 -38.05
N VAL A 403 18.85 -62.71 -37.35
CA VAL A 403 20.26 -63.02 -37.04
C VAL A 403 20.35 -64.23 -36.12
N SER A 404 19.46 -64.36 -35.12
CA SER A 404 19.38 -65.52 -34.25
C SER A 404 19.12 -66.81 -35.02
N SER A 405 18.27 -66.77 -36.05
CA SER A 405 18.06 -67.92 -36.94
C SER A 405 19.31 -68.26 -37.75
N ALA A 406 19.99 -67.26 -38.31
CA ALA A 406 21.24 -67.46 -39.06
C ALA A 406 22.37 -68.02 -38.18
N VAL A 407 22.44 -67.58 -36.92
CA VAL A 407 23.38 -68.08 -35.91
C VAL A 407 23.08 -69.54 -35.57
N ARG A 408 21.81 -69.91 -35.32
CA ARG A 408 21.42 -71.32 -35.12
C ARG A 408 21.80 -72.20 -36.31
N GLN A 409 21.61 -71.71 -37.52
CA GLN A 409 22.02 -72.44 -38.72
C GLN A 409 23.55 -72.58 -38.82
N THR A 410 24.31 -71.58 -38.39
CA THR A 410 25.77 -71.62 -38.36
C THR A 410 26.27 -72.63 -37.31
N VAL A 411 25.64 -72.70 -36.12
CA VAL A 411 25.92 -73.75 -35.11
C VAL A 411 25.77 -75.14 -35.74
N ALA A 412 24.65 -75.38 -36.44
CA ALA A 412 24.42 -76.66 -37.10
C ALA A 412 25.48 -76.96 -38.17
N SER A 413 25.84 -75.98 -39.00
CA SER A 413 26.88 -76.15 -40.01
C SER A 413 28.27 -76.40 -39.42
N VAL A 414 28.65 -75.74 -38.33
CA VAL A 414 29.92 -75.98 -37.62
C VAL A 414 29.95 -77.40 -37.06
N ALA A 415 28.85 -77.87 -36.49
CA ALA A 415 28.72 -79.24 -36.00
C ALA A 415 28.88 -80.27 -37.14
N ASP A 416 28.21 -80.06 -38.27
CA ASP A 416 28.31 -80.94 -39.45
C ASP A 416 29.73 -80.98 -40.03
N VAL A 417 30.40 -79.82 -40.15
CA VAL A 417 31.79 -79.76 -40.65
C VAL A 417 32.74 -80.44 -39.67
N SER A 418 32.52 -80.30 -38.36
CA SER A 418 33.31 -81.00 -37.32
C SER A 418 33.19 -82.51 -37.45
N GLN A 419 31.95 -83.03 -37.54
CA GLN A 419 31.70 -84.46 -37.73
C GLN A 419 32.34 -85.00 -39.02
N ASN A 420 32.22 -84.26 -40.13
CA ASN A 420 32.82 -84.66 -41.41
C ASN A 420 34.36 -84.62 -41.38
N THR A 421 34.94 -83.65 -40.66
CA THR A 421 36.39 -83.53 -40.49
C THR A 421 36.95 -84.69 -39.67
N GLU A 422 36.26 -85.07 -38.59
CA GLU A 422 36.62 -86.24 -37.77
C GLU A 422 36.57 -87.54 -38.60
N LEU A 423 35.49 -87.73 -39.37
CA LEU A 423 35.35 -88.89 -40.27
C LEU A 423 36.45 -88.91 -41.35
N ALA A 424 36.77 -87.75 -41.92
CA ALA A 424 37.85 -87.62 -42.89
C ALA A 424 39.22 -87.92 -42.26
N SER A 425 39.48 -87.49 -41.02
CA SER A 425 40.73 -87.76 -40.31
C SER A 425 40.85 -89.26 -40.04
N GLN A 426 39.77 -89.89 -39.59
CA GLN A 426 39.72 -91.34 -39.42
C GLN A 426 40.02 -92.09 -40.74
N LYS A 427 39.40 -91.69 -41.86
CA LYS A 427 39.66 -92.27 -43.18
C LYS A 427 41.10 -92.04 -43.64
N SER A 428 41.66 -90.86 -43.38
CA SER A 428 43.06 -90.54 -43.70
C SER A 428 44.02 -91.48 -42.95
N ARG A 429 43.83 -91.65 -41.64
CA ARG A 429 44.64 -92.58 -40.82
C ARG A 429 44.48 -94.04 -41.28
N GLN A 430 43.27 -94.45 -41.70
CA GLN A 430 43.05 -95.78 -42.29
C GLN A 430 43.80 -95.96 -43.61
N SER A 431 43.75 -94.97 -44.51
CA SER A 431 44.50 -94.97 -45.77
C SER A 431 46.01 -95.02 -45.52
N PHE A 432 46.51 -94.27 -44.54
CA PHE A 432 47.93 -94.29 -44.15
C PHE A 432 48.37 -95.70 -43.72
N ALA A 433 47.57 -96.36 -42.87
CA ALA A 433 47.85 -97.73 -42.45
C ALA A 433 47.82 -98.74 -43.62
N LEU A 434 46.88 -98.57 -44.56
CA LEU A 434 46.75 -99.42 -45.75
C LEU A 434 47.94 -99.26 -46.71
N VAL A 435 48.38 -98.02 -46.95
CA VAL A 435 49.56 -97.71 -47.78
C VAL A 435 50.81 -98.33 -47.17
N ARG A 436 51.02 -98.17 -45.86
CA ARG A 436 52.16 -98.77 -45.16
C ARG A 436 52.17 -100.30 -45.25
N ALA A 437 51.02 -100.94 -45.03
CA ALA A 437 50.87 -102.39 -45.21
C ALA A 437 51.11 -102.84 -46.66
N SER A 438 50.74 -101.99 -47.64
CA SER A 438 50.96 -102.26 -49.06
C SER A 438 52.45 -102.16 -49.42
N MET A 439 53.18 -101.18 -48.85
CA MET A 439 54.63 -101.06 -48.99
C MET A 439 55.37 -102.29 -48.43
N GLU A 440 54.93 -102.82 -47.28
CA GLU A 440 55.48 -104.07 -46.73
C GLU A 440 55.29 -105.26 -47.69
N LYS A 441 54.11 -105.37 -48.32
CA LYS A 441 53.85 -106.42 -49.34
C LYS A 441 54.67 -106.22 -50.62
N MET A 442 54.94 -104.98 -51.01
CA MET A 442 55.80 -104.70 -52.17
C MET A 442 57.25 -105.11 -51.90
N ASP A 443 57.78 -104.86 -50.69
CA ASP A 443 59.10 -105.35 -50.27
C ASP A 443 59.18 -106.89 -50.32
N GLU A 444 58.12 -107.59 -49.88
CA GLU A 444 58.01 -109.03 -50.02
C GLU A 444 57.99 -109.48 -51.48
N MET A 445 57.26 -108.77 -52.34
CA MET A 445 57.19 -109.06 -53.78
C MET A 445 58.56 -108.90 -54.46
N VAL A 446 59.33 -107.86 -54.12
CA VAL A 446 60.71 -107.70 -54.60
C VAL A 446 61.57 -108.91 -54.23
N LYS A 447 61.44 -109.45 -53.01
CA LYS A 447 62.17 -110.66 -52.57
C LYS A 447 61.75 -111.89 -53.39
N VAL A 448 60.46 -112.09 -53.62
CA VAL A 448 59.94 -113.23 -54.41
C VAL A 448 60.44 -113.16 -55.86
N VAL A 449 60.34 -111.98 -56.50
CA VAL A 449 60.76 -111.81 -57.90
C VAL A 449 62.28 -111.95 -58.05
N ASN A 450 63.08 -111.43 -57.10
CA ASN A 450 64.53 -111.66 -57.08
C ASN A 450 64.89 -113.14 -56.90
N ASN A 451 64.14 -113.87 -56.08
CA ASN A 451 64.32 -115.32 -55.94
C ASN A 451 63.98 -116.06 -57.25
N ILE A 452 62.95 -115.62 -57.99
CA ILE A 452 62.64 -116.15 -59.32
C ILE A 452 63.80 -115.87 -60.29
N ALA A 453 64.29 -114.64 -60.37
CA ALA A 453 65.43 -114.29 -61.23
C ALA A 453 66.67 -115.15 -60.91
N THR A 454 66.98 -115.31 -59.63
CA THR A 454 68.10 -116.14 -59.15
C THR A 454 67.93 -117.63 -59.48
N ASN A 455 66.72 -118.17 -59.31
CA ASN A 455 66.43 -119.57 -59.63
C ASN A 455 66.44 -119.81 -61.15
N SER A 456 65.93 -118.88 -61.94
CA SER A 456 66.03 -118.91 -63.40
C SER A 456 67.49 -118.90 -63.86
N GLU A 457 68.36 -118.08 -63.27
CA GLU A 457 69.81 -118.15 -63.55
C GLU A 457 70.43 -119.52 -63.23
N LYS A 458 69.99 -120.18 -62.15
CA LYS A 458 70.43 -121.55 -61.82
C LYS A 458 69.95 -122.55 -62.87
N ILE A 459 68.69 -122.45 -63.30
CA ILE A 459 68.13 -123.31 -64.35
C ILE A 459 68.93 -123.10 -65.65
N ASN A 460 69.25 -121.86 -66.02
CA ASN A 460 70.04 -121.56 -67.21
C ASN A 460 71.43 -122.20 -67.18
N LYS A 461 72.06 -122.30 -66.00
CA LYS A 461 73.33 -123.03 -65.83
C LYS A 461 73.14 -124.54 -65.97
N ILE A 462 72.03 -125.08 -65.47
CA ILE A 462 71.71 -126.52 -65.61
C ILE A 462 71.45 -126.85 -67.08
N THR A 463 70.71 -126.03 -67.82
CA THR A 463 70.41 -126.24 -69.25
C THR A 463 71.68 -126.21 -70.09
N ASP A 464 72.62 -125.30 -69.82
CA ASP A 464 73.94 -125.27 -70.48
C ASP A 464 74.74 -126.57 -70.23
N VAL A 465 74.66 -127.14 -69.02
CA VAL A 465 75.27 -128.44 -68.73
C VAL A 465 74.57 -129.57 -69.47
N ILE A 466 73.23 -129.58 -69.53
CA ILE A 466 72.46 -130.60 -70.26
C ILE A 466 72.77 -130.53 -71.76
N GLU A 467 72.83 -129.34 -72.35
CA GLU A 467 73.20 -129.14 -73.75
C GLU A 467 74.61 -129.69 -74.03
N LYS A 468 75.59 -129.39 -73.16
CA LYS A 468 76.95 -129.96 -73.26
C LYS A 468 76.96 -131.48 -73.15
N ILE A 469 76.16 -132.06 -72.26
CA ILE A 469 76.02 -133.52 -72.12
C ILE A 469 75.39 -134.08 -73.38
N ALA A 470 74.32 -133.50 -73.87
CA ALA A 470 73.60 -133.92 -75.07
C ALA A 470 74.50 -133.89 -76.31
N ASN A 471 75.26 -132.82 -76.53
CA ASN A 471 76.26 -132.73 -77.60
C ASN A 471 77.35 -133.81 -77.48
N LYS A 472 77.83 -134.07 -76.25
CA LYS A 472 78.83 -135.12 -76.00
C LYS A 472 78.25 -136.52 -76.23
N THR A 473 77.00 -136.76 -75.83
CA THR A 473 76.27 -138.01 -76.05
C THR A 473 76.01 -138.24 -77.54
N ASN A 474 75.69 -137.20 -78.31
CA ASN A 474 75.56 -137.28 -79.77
C ASN A 474 76.89 -137.67 -80.43
N LEU A 475 78.01 -137.08 -80.01
CA LEU A 475 79.34 -137.46 -80.50
C LEU A 475 79.74 -138.90 -80.12
N LEU A 476 79.42 -139.33 -78.90
CA LEU A 476 79.64 -140.71 -78.44
C LEU A 476 78.79 -141.71 -79.22
N SER A 477 77.52 -141.36 -79.48
CA SER A 477 76.61 -142.13 -80.33
C SER A 477 77.14 -142.22 -81.76
N LEU A 478 77.61 -141.12 -82.34
CA LEU A 478 78.18 -141.10 -83.68
C LEU A 478 79.41 -142.03 -83.76
N ASN A 479 80.29 -141.96 -82.77
CA ASN A 479 81.43 -142.87 -82.66
C ASN A 479 80.99 -144.34 -82.54
N ALA A 480 79.95 -144.61 -81.74
CA ALA A 480 79.38 -145.95 -81.60
C ALA A 480 78.68 -146.44 -82.88
N ALA A 481 78.01 -145.58 -83.62
CA ALA A 481 77.38 -145.88 -84.91
C ALA A 481 78.43 -146.19 -85.98
N ILE A 482 79.54 -145.45 -85.99
CA ILE A 482 80.70 -145.71 -86.87
C ILE A 482 81.33 -147.06 -86.54
N GLU A 483 81.59 -147.36 -85.26
CA GLU A 483 82.22 -148.62 -84.88
C GLU A 483 81.28 -149.83 -85.07
N ALA A 484 79.96 -149.63 -84.91
CA ALA A 484 78.96 -150.62 -85.25
C ALA A 484 78.85 -150.86 -86.77
N ALA A 485 78.98 -149.83 -87.60
CA ALA A 485 79.08 -149.98 -89.06
C ALA A 485 80.37 -150.71 -89.48
N ARG A 486 81.46 -150.53 -88.72
CA ARG A 486 82.75 -151.20 -88.92
C ARG A 486 82.73 -152.70 -88.59
N ALA A 487 81.88 -153.12 -87.67
CA ALA A 487 81.69 -154.53 -87.27
C ALA A 487 80.81 -155.36 -88.23
N GLY A 488 80.32 -154.79 -89.34
CA GLY A 488 79.58 -155.51 -90.38
C GLY A 488 78.26 -156.13 -89.90
N GLU A 489 77.92 -157.34 -90.37
CA GLU A 489 76.63 -158.01 -90.09
C GLU A 489 76.33 -158.17 -88.58
N HIS A 490 77.35 -158.27 -87.71
CA HIS A 490 77.17 -158.40 -86.26
C HIS A 490 76.85 -157.07 -85.54
N GLY A 491 77.13 -155.92 -86.17
CA GLY A 491 76.95 -154.59 -85.60
C GLY A 491 75.61 -153.92 -85.93
N LYS A 492 74.80 -154.48 -86.84
CA LYS A 492 73.55 -153.86 -87.34
C LYS A 492 72.57 -153.46 -86.23
N GLY A 493 72.39 -154.29 -85.20
CA GLY A 493 71.53 -153.97 -84.06
C GLY A 493 72.08 -152.84 -83.20
N PHE A 494 73.39 -152.78 -83.00
CA PHE A 494 74.06 -151.72 -82.25
C PHE A 494 74.11 -150.39 -83.02
N ALA A 495 74.21 -150.43 -84.35
CA ALA A 495 74.20 -149.23 -85.20
C ALA A 495 72.85 -148.51 -85.11
N VAL A 496 71.73 -149.25 -85.16
CA VAL A 496 70.38 -148.68 -85.02
C VAL A 496 70.19 -148.05 -83.63
N VAL A 497 70.64 -148.72 -82.56
CA VAL A 497 70.56 -148.15 -81.20
C VAL A 497 71.45 -146.92 -81.07
N ALA A 498 72.66 -146.93 -81.63
CA ALA A 498 73.56 -145.79 -81.61
C ALA A 498 72.95 -144.59 -82.37
N GLU A 499 72.40 -144.78 -83.56
CA GLU A 499 71.73 -143.73 -84.33
C GLU A 499 70.52 -143.16 -83.59
N GLU A 500 69.70 -144.00 -82.95
CA GLU A 500 68.55 -143.56 -82.16
C GLU A 500 68.97 -142.79 -80.90
N VAL A 501 70.05 -143.21 -80.22
CA VAL A 501 70.64 -142.47 -79.08
C VAL A 501 71.19 -141.11 -79.53
N GLY A 502 71.77 -141.02 -80.72
CA GLY A 502 72.27 -139.77 -81.29
C GLY A 502 71.14 -138.80 -81.62
N LYS A 503 70.06 -139.32 -82.20
CA LYS A 503 68.84 -138.56 -82.46
C LYS A 503 68.19 -138.07 -81.16
N LEU A 504 68.11 -138.90 -80.11
CA LEU A 504 67.66 -138.47 -78.78
C LEU A 504 68.58 -137.39 -78.18
N ALA A 505 69.88 -137.50 -78.38
CA ALA A 505 70.87 -136.55 -77.90
C ALA A 505 70.78 -135.20 -78.64
N LEU A 506 70.59 -135.21 -79.97
CA LEU A 506 70.29 -134.01 -80.77
C LEU A 506 69.00 -133.34 -80.30
N ASN A 507 67.91 -134.10 -80.15
CA ASN A 507 66.65 -133.57 -79.64
C ASN A 507 66.79 -133.01 -78.21
N SER A 508 67.62 -133.63 -77.36
CA SER A 508 67.89 -133.15 -75.99
C SER A 508 68.71 -131.86 -75.98
N ALA A 509 69.65 -131.69 -76.92
CA ALA A 509 70.41 -130.45 -77.09
C ALA A 509 69.50 -129.32 -77.59
N GLU A 510 68.67 -129.60 -78.60
CA GLU A 510 67.68 -128.65 -79.13
C GLU A 510 66.67 -128.22 -78.05
N SER A 511 66.08 -129.18 -77.31
CA SER A 511 65.19 -128.88 -76.18
C SER A 511 65.88 -128.08 -75.07
N SER A 512 67.17 -128.36 -74.79
CA SER A 512 67.93 -127.59 -73.80
C SER A 512 68.16 -126.15 -74.25
N GLN A 513 68.37 -125.93 -75.55
CA GLN A 513 68.51 -124.60 -76.14
C GLN A 513 67.20 -123.80 -76.11
N GLU A 514 66.07 -124.47 -76.36
CA GLU A 514 64.74 -123.87 -76.20
C GLU A 514 64.47 -123.48 -74.74
N ILE A 515 64.77 -124.36 -73.77
CA ILE A 515 64.63 -124.05 -72.34
C ILE A 515 65.57 -122.90 -71.96
N ALA A 516 66.81 -122.87 -72.42
CA ALA A 516 67.75 -121.78 -72.15
C ALA A 516 67.21 -120.43 -72.65
N THR A 517 66.57 -120.42 -73.84
CA THR A 517 65.94 -119.22 -74.40
C THR A 517 64.76 -118.75 -73.53
N LEU A 518 63.86 -119.66 -73.15
CA LEU A 518 62.72 -119.36 -72.27
C LEU A 518 63.16 -118.88 -70.88
N VAL A 519 64.20 -119.49 -70.31
CA VAL A 519 64.73 -119.12 -69.00
C VAL A 519 65.41 -117.75 -69.05
N LYS A 520 66.14 -117.44 -70.13
CA LYS A 520 66.72 -116.11 -70.34
C LYS A 520 65.62 -115.04 -70.44
N GLN A 521 64.53 -115.34 -71.15
CA GLN A 521 63.36 -114.46 -71.19
C GLN A 521 62.73 -114.30 -69.80
N ALA A 522 62.58 -115.39 -69.02
CA ALA A 522 62.06 -115.33 -67.66
C ALA A 522 62.93 -114.52 -66.68
N VAL A 523 64.27 -114.53 -66.85
CA VAL A 523 65.18 -113.66 -66.07
C VAL A 523 64.95 -112.19 -66.42
N GLU A 524 64.81 -111.86 -67.69
CA GLU A 524 64.57 -110.48 -68.15
C GLU A 524 63.19 -109.97 -67.70
N GLU A 525 62.14 -110.79 -67.83
CA GLU A 525 60.80 -110.49 -67.32
C GLU A 525 60.79 -110.31 -65.80
N ALA A 526 61.52 -111.15 -65.05
CA ALA A 526 61.67 -110.98 -63.60
C ALA A 526 62.38 -109.67 -63.24
N ARG A 527 63.44 -109.28 -63.95
CA ARG A 527 64.11 -107.98 -63.73
C ARG A 527 63.19 -106.81 -64.03
N SER A 528 62.44 -106.87 -65.14
CA SER A 528 61.44 -105.86 -65.48
C SER A 528 60.35 -105.75 -64.40
N ALA A 529 59.90 -106.88 -63.85
CA ALA A 529 58.94 -106.92 -62.75
C ALA A 529 59.50 -106.30 -61.45
N VAL A 530 60.79 -106.48 -61.13
CA VAL A 530 61.43 -105.80 -59.98
C VAL A 530 61.36 -104.28 -60.15
N THR A 531 61.72 -103.76 -61.33
CA THR A 531 61.65 -102.32 -61.61
C THR A 531 60.22 -101.79 -61.47
N ALA A 532 59.23 -102.49 -62.03
CA ALA A 532 57.83 -102.09 -61.91
C ALA A 532 57.34 -102.06 -60.45
N VAL A 533 57.76 -103.02 -59.62
CA VAL A 533 57.41 -103.04 -58.19
C VAL A 533 58.12 -101.90 -57.42
N MET A 534 59.35 -101.55 -57.80
CA MET A 534 60.06 -100.40 -57.23
C MET A 534 59.36 -99.07 -57.57
N ASP A 535 58.89 -98.90 -58.80
CA ASP A 535 58.10 -97.72 -59.20
C ASP A 535 56.81 -97.61 -58.38
N VAL A 536 56.07 -98.71 -58.22
CA VAL A 536 54.87 -98.73 -57.36
C VAL A 536 55.21 -98.44 -55.90
N SER A 537 56.33 -98.94 -55.38
CA SER A 537 56.77 -98.64 -54.02
C SER A 537 57.09 -97.15 -53.83
N GLN A 538 57.66 -96.51 -54.85
CA GLN A 538 57.92 -95.07 -54.84
C GLN A 538 56.61 -94.26 -54.86
N ASP A 539 55.64 -94.66 -55.69
CA ASP A 539 54.31 -94.05 -55.72
C ASP A 539 53.59 -94.19 -54.38
N MET A 540 53.68 -95.36 -53.72
CA MET A 540 53.11 -95.59 -52.39
C MET A 540 53.73 -94.68 -51.33
N SER A 541 55.05 -94.45 -51.36
CA SER A 541 55.70 -93.47 -50.47
C SER A 541 55.26 -92.03 -50.75
N GLY A 542 54.91 -91.70 -52.00
CA GLY A 542 54.23 -90.46 -52.34
C GLY A 542 52.85 -90.34 -51.67
N ILE A 543 52.02 -91.38 -51.81
CA ILE A 543 50.68 -91.43 -51.20
C ILE A 543 50.75 -91.36 -49.67
N GLU A 544 51.73 -92.01 -49.04
CA GLU A 544 51.95 -91.97 -47.58
C GLU A 544 52.10 -90.52 -47.09
N ARG A 545 52.99 -89.74 -47.73
CA ARG A 545 53.23 -88.33 -47.39
C ARG A 545 51.99 -87.46 -47.60
N GLU A 546 51.28 -87.65 -48.71
CA GLU A 546 50.03 -86.91 -48.99
C GLU A 546 48.93 -87.23 -47.96
N THR A 547 48.84 -88.49 -47.54
CA THR A 547 47.86 -88.93 -46.54
C THR A 547 48.18 -88.34 -45.15
N GLN A 548 49.46 -88.29 -44.77
CA GLN A 548 49.89 -87.62 -43.55
C GLN A 548 49.61 -86.11 -43.59
N ALA A 549 49.95 -85.44 -44.69
CA ALA A 549 49.67 -84.01 -44.87
C ALA A 549 48.17 -83.71 -44.81
N THR A 550 47.33 -84.61 -45.32
CA THR A 550 45.87 -84.53 -45.23
C THR A 550 45.38 -84.63 -43.78
N ASP A 551 45.91 -85.57 -42.98
CA ASP A 551 45.54 -85.67 -41.55
C ASP A 551 45.94 -84.41 -40.76
N GLU A 552 47.14 -83.88 -40.98
CA GLU A 552 47.59 -82.62 -40.35
C GLU A 552 46.70 -81.43 -40.72
N MET A 553 46.22 -81.36 -41.98
CA MET A 553 45.29 -80.31 -42.41
C MET A 553 43.94 -80.44 -41.72
N LEU A 554 43.43 -81.66 -41.56
CA LEU A 554 42.16 -81.93 -40.87
C LEU A 554 42.25 -81.56 -39.39
N GLN A 555 43.37 -81.83 -38.72
CA GLN A 555 43.60 -81.39 -37.34
C GLN A 555 43.58 -79.86 -37.20
N ARG A 556 44.14 -79.12 -38.17
CA ARG A 556 44.02 -77.64 -38.20
C ARG A 556 42.58 -77.16 -38.40
N ILE A 557 41.78 -77.89 -39.19
CA ILE A 557 40.36 -77.59 -39.38
C ILE A 557 39.60 -77.78 -38.06
N VAL A 558 39.85 -78.86 -37.31
CA VAL A 558 39.24 -79.07 -35.98
C VAL A 558 39.52 -77.90 -35.04
N ALA A 559 40.78 -77.46 -34.93
CA ALA A 559 41.14 -76.31 -34.10
C ALA A 559 40.43 -75.01 -34.53
N ALA A 560 40.26 -74.79 -35.84
CA ALA A 560 39.52 -73.64 -36.36
C ALA A 560 38.01 -73.72 -36.04
N LEU A 561 37.42 -74.92 -36.08
CA LEU A 561 36.01 -75.14 -35.74
C LEU A 561 35.74 -74.88 -34.26
N ASP A 562 36.65 -75.28 -33.36
CA ASP A 562 36.54 -74.96 -31.93
C ASP A 562 36.52 -73.45 -31.69
N GLN A 563 37.40 -72.69 -32.36
CA GLN A 563 37.38 -71.23 -32.31
C GLN A 563 36.09 -70.64 -32.87
N GLN A 564 35.58 -71.20 -33.98
CA GLN A 564 34.35 -70.74 -34.61
C GLN A 564 33.12 -70.99 -33.72
N SER A 565 33.06 -72.13 -33.02
CA SER A 565 32.01 -72.43 -32.05
C SER A 565 32.01 -71.42 -30.89
N ALA A 566 33.18 -71.12 -30.33
CA ALA A 566 33.30 -70.14 -29.25
C ALA A 566 32.86 -68.74 -29.69
N ALA A 567 33.20 -68.33 -30.93
CA ALA A 567 32.75 -67.06 -31.48
C ALA A 567 31.23 -67.01 -31.68
N VAL A 568 30.63 -68.11 -32.14
CA VAL A 568 29.18 -68.24 -32.33
C VAL A 568 28.43 -68.17 -30.99
N ASP A 569 28.93 -68.80 -29.94
CA ASP A 569 28.37 -68.70 -28.58
C ASP A 569 28.41 -67.25 -28.06
N GLN A 570 29.51 -66.53 -28.30
CA GLN A 570 29.62 -65.12 -27.93
C GLN A 570 28.63 -64.23 -28.69
N ILE A 571 28.43 -64.47 -29.99
CA ILE A 571 27.43 -63.77 -30.81
C ILE A 571 26.03 -64.03 -30.23
N ASN A 572 25.73 -65.27 -29.84
CA ASN A 572 24.44 -65.64 -29.25
C ASN A 572 24.20 -64.89 -27.93
N GLY A 573 25.21 -64.78 -27.07
CA GLY A 573 25.14 -63.96 -25.85
C GLY A 573 24.87 -62.48 -26.13
N ASN A 574 25.54 -61.90 -27.13
CA ASN A 574 25.32 -60.52 -27.55
C ASN A 574 23.91 -60.28 -28.13
N LEU A 575 23.35 -61.25 -28.86
CA LEU A 575 21.99 -61.16 -29.38
C LEU A 575 20.95 -61.12 -28.26
N ASN A 576 21.13 -61.91 -27.20
CA ASN A 576 20.24 -61.87 -26.04
C ASN A 576 20.27 -60.49 -25.35
N ASN A 577 21.46 -59.88 -25.22
CA ASN A 577 21.59 -58.53 -24.67
C ASN A 577 20.88 -57.49 -25.56
N LEU A 578 21.03 -57.60 -26.89
CA LEU A 578 20.35 -56.71 -27.85
C LEU A 578 18.82 -56.88 -27.79
N ASP A 579 18.30 -58.11 -27.65
CA ASP A 579 16.86 -58.36 -27.51
C ASP A 579 16.31 -57.69 -26.24
N GLN A 580 17.04 -57.81 -25.14
CA GLN A 580 16.68 -57.14 -23.89
C GLN A 580 16.66 -55.62 -24.03
N ILE A 581 17.65 -55.03 -24.72
CA ILE A 581 17.69 -53.59 -24.99
C ILE A 581 16.51 -53.17 -25.87
N ALA A 582 16.19 -53.90 -26.92
CA ALA A 582 15.07 -53.60 -27.81
C ALA A 582 13.74 -53.62 -27.05
N ARG A 583 13.49 -54.65 -26.23
CA ARG A 583 12.30 -54.72 -25.36
C ARG A 583 12.26 -53.59 -24.33
N SER A 584 13.40 -53.27 -23.72
CA SER A 584 13.51 -52.15 -22.77
C SER A 584 13.20 -50.82 -23.43
N ASN A 585 13.69 -50.58 -24.64
CA ASN A 585 13.38 -49.37 -25.42
C ASN A 585 11.89 -49.29 -25.73
N SER A 586 11.26 -50.39 -26.15
CA SER A 586 9.82 -50.42 -26.40
C SER A 586 9.01 -50.05 -25.16
N SER A 587 9.33 -50.64 -24.01
CA SER A 587 8.65 -50.33 -22.73
C SER A 587 8.89 -48.88 -22.28
N ALA A 588 10.13 -48.40 -22.39
CA ALA A 588 10.46 -47.02 -22.03
C ALA A 588 9.74 -46.03 -22.96
N SER A 589 9.63 -46.33 -24.25
CA SER A 589 8.87 -45.50 -25.19
C SER A 589 7.39 -45.39 -24.81
N GLU A 590 6.75 -46.47 -24.36
CA GLU A 590 5.35 -46.42 -23.89
C GLU A 590 5.19 -45.54 -22.65
N GLU A 591 6.11 -45.65 -21.69
CA GLU A 591 6.11 -44.82 -20.48
C GLU A 591 6.34 -43.33 -20.80
N ILE A 592 7.35 -43.02 -21.61
CA ILE A 592 7.65 -41.64 -22.00
C ILE A 592 6.48 -41.06 -22.80
N ALA A 593 5.85 -41.83 -23.69
CA ALA A 593 4.67 -41.38 -24.43
C ALA A 593 3.54 -40.93 -23.49
N ALA A 594 3.27 -41.69 -22.41
CA ALA A 594 2.27 -41.31 -21.42
C ALA A 594 2.63 -39.98 -20.72
N THR A 595 3.91 -39.78 -20.36
CA THR A 595 4.36 -38.52 -19.73
C THR A 595 4.27 -37.32 -20.66
N VAL A 596 4.57 -37.50 -21.95
CA VAL A 596 4.49 -36.44 -22.96
C VAL A 596 3.05 -36.01 -23.22
N VAL A 597 2.10 -36.94 -23.22
CA VAL A 597 0.67 -36.63 -23.30
C VAL A 597 0.22 -35.79 -22.11
N GLU A 598 0.68 -36.12 -20.90
CA GLU A 598 0.33 -35.33 -19.70
C GLU A 598 0.99 -33.94 -19.73
N LEU A 599 2.23 -33.80 -20.22
CA LEU A 599 2.88 -32.51 -20.43
C LEU A 599 2.10 -31.62 -21.41
N SER A 600 1.66 -32.18 -22.54
CA SER A 600 0.84 -31.48 -23.53
C SER A 600 -0.47 -30.99 -22.88
N LYS A 601 -1.12 -31.84 -22.08
CA LYS A 601 -2.35 -31.48 -21.35
C LYS A 601 -2.14 -30.36 -20.31
N ILE A 602 -1.02 -30.39 -19.56
CA ILE A 602 -0.66 -29.33 -18.61
C ILE A 602 -0.38 -28.02 -19.34
N ALA A 603 0.34 -28.07 -20.45
CA ALA A 603 0.62 -26.89 -21.27
C ALA A 603 -0.68 -26.25 -21.77
N ASP A 604 -1.61 -27.06 -22.27
CA ASP A 604 -2.88 -26.58 -22.80
C ASP A 604 -3.83 -26.07 -21.70
N ALA A 605 -3.82 -26.69 -20.51
CA ALA A 605 -4.51 -26.19 -19.33
C ALA A 605 -3.94 -24.84 -18.85
N THR A 606 -2.62 -24.71 -18.79
CA THR A 606 -1.94 -23.45 -18.44
C THR A 606 -2.30 -22.35 -19.41
N ARG A 607 -2.33 -22.66 -20.72
CA ARG A 607 -2.74 -21.72 -21.76
C ARG A 607 -4.18 -21.24 -21.56
N ARG A 608 -5.11 -22.14 -21.21
CA ARG A 608 -6.51 -21.79 -20.91
C ARG A 608 -6.63 -20.88 -19.70
N GLU A 609 -5.90 -21.15 -18.61
CA GLU A 609 -5.91 -20.27 -17.44
C GLU A 609 -5.35 -18.89 -17.74
N VAL A 610 -4.27 -18.80 -18.50
CA VAL A 610 -3.73 -17.50 -18.94
C VAL A 610 -4.71 -16.76 -19.84
N GLN A 611 -5.44 -17.45 -20.71
CA GLN A 611 -6.45 -16.86 -21.60
C GLN A 611 -7.66 -16.28 -20.85
N ARG A 612 -7.90 -16.67 -19.58
CA ARG A 612 -8.90 -16.00 -18.74
C ARG A 612 -8.50 -14.56 -18.44
N PHE A 613 -7.20 -14.28 -18.44
CA PHE A 613 -6.71 -12.92 -18.37
C PHE A 613 -6.71 -12.31 -19.76
N SER A 614 -7.42 -11.19 -19.93
CA SER A 614 -7.32 -10.37 -21.13
C SER A 614 -6.02 -9.58 -21.02
N VAL A 615 -4.97 -10.16 -21.59
CA VAL A 615 -3.61 -9.62 -21.59
C VAL A 615 -3.48 -8.52 -22.64
#